data_AF-A0A438JIJ2-F1
#
_entry.id   AF-A0A438JIJ2-F1
#
_cell.length_a   1.000
_cell.length_b   1.000
_cell.length_c   1.000
_cell.angle_alpha   90.00
_cell.angle_beta   90.00
_cell.angle_gamma   90.00
#
_symmetry.space_group_name_H-M   'P 1'
#
loop_
_entity.id
_entity.type
_entity.pdbx_description
1 polymer ?
#
loop_
_entity_poly.entity_id
_entity_poly.type
_entity_poly.pdbx_seq_one_letter_code
_entity_poly.pdbx_strand_id
1 'polypeptide(L)'
;MEEVVAAAKASNAQNFICQLPQGYDTQVGKRGVQMSGAQKQRIAIASAIIKAPQILFLDEATNALDFELERVVQEALDKAVVGRTTIITAHCFSTIHNADIIVVVQNG
;
A
#
# COMPACT_ATOMS: atom_id res chain seq x y z
N MET A 1 5.24 1.34 -19.59
CA MET A 1 4.45 2.46 -19.01
C MET A 1 3.04 2.01 -18.64
N GLU A 2 2.36 1.23 -19.49
CA GLU A 2 0.99 0.76 -19.23
C GLU A 2 0.84 -0.04 -17.92
N GLU A 3 1.77 -0.95 -17.65
CA GLU A 3 1.82 -1.72 -16.39
C GLU A 3 1.97 -0.83 -15.15
N VAL A 4 2.80 0.22 -15.23
CA VAL A 4 3.01 1.19 -14.14
C VAL A 4 1.72 1.95 -13.85
N VAL A 5 1.02 2.40 -14.89
CA VAL A 5 -0.26 3.10 -14.77
C VAL A 5 -1.34 2.17 -14.22
N ALA A 6 -1.38 0.91 -14.66
CA ALA A 6 -2.32 -0.09 -14.15
C ALA A 6 -2.09 -0.34 -12.64
N ALA A 7 -0.84 -0.52 -12.23
CA ALA A 7 -0.49 -0.70 -10.81
C ALA A 7 -0.80 0.55 -9.98
N ALA A 8 -0.52 1.75 -10.49
CA ALA A 8 -0.86 3.00 -9.82
C ALA A 8 -2.37 3.21 -9.68
N LYS A 9 -3.18 2.76 -10.64
CA LYS A 9 -4.64 2.74 -10.50
C LYS A 9 -5.07 1.73 -9.44
N ALA A 10 -4.51 0.52 -9.47
CA ALA A 10 -4.82 -0.53 -8.51
C ALA A 10 -4.50 -0.12 -7.06
N SER A 11 -3.42 0.65 -6.85
CA SER A 11 -3.02 1.13 -5.53
C SER A 11 -3.60 2.49 -5.12
N ASN A 12 -4.58 3.02 -5.84
CA ASN A 12 -5.14 4.36 -5.62
C ASN A 12 -4.10 5.50 -5.68
N ALA A 13 -2.97 5.29 -6.37
CA ALA A 13 -1.91 6.29 -6.53
C ALA A 13 -2.11 7.21 -7.74
N GLN A 14 -2.76 6.72 -8.81
CA GLN A 14 -3.00 7.47 -10.05
C GLN A 14 -3.51 8.90 -9.80
N ASN A 15 -4.51 9.05 -8.94
CA ASN A 15 -5.20 10.33 -8.73
C ASN A 15 -4.25 11.41 -8.22
N PHE A 16 -3.43 11.10 -7.20
CA PHE A 16 -2.50 12.09 -6.67
C PHE A 16 -1.29 12.27 -7.61
N ILE A 17 -0.84 11.21 -8.29
CA ILE A 17 0.28 11.32 -9.24
C ILE A 17 -0.07 12.31 -10.34
N CYS A 18 -1.28 12.21 -10.92
CA CYS A 18 -1.75 13.15 -11.95
C CYS A 18 -1.90 14.60 -11.46
N GLN A 19 -2.01 14.83 -10.15
CA GLN A 19 -2.10 16.17 -9.56
C GLN A 19 -0.73 16.78 -9.29
N LEU A 20 0.36 16.00 -9.38
CA LEU A 20 1.71 16.52 -9.24
C LEU A 20 2.10 17.37 -10.47
N PRO A 21 2.95 18.39 -10.31
CA PRO A 21 3.28 19.32 -11.40
C PRO A 21 3.81 18.67 -12.68
N GLN A 22 4.48 17.53 -12.58
CA GLN A 22 5.04 16.78 -13.70
C GLN A 22 4.45 15.37 -13.80
N GLY A 23 3.32 15.12 -13.13
CA GLY A 23 2.69 13.81 -13.15
C GLY A 23 3.63 12.69 -12.66
N TYR A 24 3.75 11.64 -13.47
CA TYR A 24 4.66 10.52 -13.25
C TYR A 24 6.15 10.88 -13.29
N ASP A 25 6.51 11.98 -13.94
CA ASP A 25 7.91 12.43 -14.05
C ASP A 25 8.34 13.29 -12.86
N THR A 26 7.43 13.54 -11.90
CA THR A 26 7.70 14.36 -10.72
C THR A 26 8.81 13.77 -9.87
N GLN A 27 9.87 14.56 -9.67
CA GLN A 27 10.97 14.22 -8.76
C GLN A 27 10.56 14.40 -7.29
N VAL A 28 10.36 13.31 -6.56
CA VAL A 28 9.85 13.32 -5.16
C VAL A 28 10.92 13.57 -4.09
N GLY A 29 12.15 13.85 -4.50
CA GLY A 29 13.31 14.04 -3.63
C GLY A 29 13.84 12.74 -3.00
N LYS A 30 14.95 12.84 -2.24
CA LYS A 30 15.58 11.69 -1.59
C LYS A 30 14.58 11.03 -0.63
N ARG A 31 14.42 9.71 -0.74
CA ARG A 31 13.47 8.91 0.08
C ARG A 31 12.02 9.44 0.03
N GLY A 32 11.63 10.09 -1.07
CA GLY A 32 10.28 10.63 -1.25
C GLY A 32 9.90 11.73 -0.27
N VAL A 33 10.86 12.55 0.20
CA VAL A 33 10.61 13.59 1.23
C VAL A 33 9.45 14.53 0.89
N GLN A 34 9.14 14.72 -0.40
CA GLN A 34 8.04 15.57 -0.86
C GLN A 34 6.67 14.89 -0.86
N MET A 35 6.57 13.69 -0.28
CA MET A 35 5.33 12.90 -0.25
C MET A 35 4.84 12.67 1.17
N SER A 36 3.52 12.65 1.35
CA SER A 36 2.91 12.22 2.61
C SER A 36 3.14 10.73 2.86
N GLY A 37 2.98 10.28 4.10
CA GLY A 37 3.05 8.85 4.45
C GLY A 37 2.12 7.98 3.60
N ALA A 38 0.85 8.40 3.49
CA ALA A 38 -0.17 7.72 2.68
C ALA A 38 0.21 7.62 1.19
N GLN A 39 0.85 8.65 0.64
CA GLN A 39 1.32 8.63 -0.74
C GLN A 39 2.49 7.64 -0.92
N LYS A 40 3.44 7.62 0.02
CA LYS A 40 4.55 6.66 -0.01
C LYS A 40 4.07 5.21 0.08
N GLN A 41 3.12 4.93 0.97
CA GLN A 41 2.50 3.61 1.10
C GLN A 41 1.83 3.17 -0.21
N ARG A 42 1.00 4.02 -0.83
CA ARG A 42 0.35 3.68 -2.10
C ARG A 42 1.33 3.44 -3.25
N ILE A 43 2.47 4.14 -3.26
CA ILE A 43 3.55 3.86 -4.22
C ILE A 43 4.23 2.52 -3.91
N ALA A 44 4.50 2.23 -2.64
CA ALA A 44 5.06 0.94 -2.23
C ALA A 44 4.13 -0.22 -2.63
N ILE A 45 2.81 -0.06 -2.46
CA ILE A 45 1.81 -1.04 -2.89
C ILE A 45 1.83 -1.19 -4.42
N ALA A 46 1.87 -0.10 -5.19
CA ALA A 46 2.03 -0.19 -6.65
C ALA A 46 3.30 -0.98 -7.03
N SER A 47 4.41 -0.72 -6.34
CA SER A 47 5.66 -1.45 -6.56
C SER A 47 5.53 -2.94 -6.24
N ALA A 48 4.83 -3.31 -5.17
CA ALA A 48 4.55 -4.69 -4.81
C ALA A 48 3.62 -5.37 -5.83
N ILE A 49 2.64 -4.64 -6.38
CA ILE A 49 1.76 -5.17 -7.44
C ILE A 49 2.58 -5.53 -8.67
N ILE A 50 3.41 -4.60 -9.17
CA ILE A 50 4.28 -4.80 -10.36
C ILE A 50 5.26 -5.95 -10.15
N LYS A 51 5.93 -5.98 -8.99
CA LYS A 51 6.91 -7.04 -8.69
C LYS A 51 6.28 -8.42 -8.54
N ALA A 52 4.99 -8.48 -8.25
CA ALA A 52 4.23 -9.72 -8.03
C ALA A 52 4.98 -10.78 -7.20
N PRO A 53 5.48 -10.44 -5.99
CA PRO A 53 6.19 -11.41 -5.16
C PRO A 53 5.26 -12.54 -4.72
N GLN A 54 5.80 -13.75 -4.57
CA GLN A 54 5.05 -14.89 -4.05
C GLN A 54 4.66 -14.72 -2.58
N ILE A 55 5.50 -14.01 -1.80
CA ILE A 55 5.28 -13.72 -0.38
C ILE A 55 5.29 -12.20 -0.17
N LEU A 56 4.25 -11.69 0.47
CA LEU A 56 4.10 -10.28 0.81
C LEU A 56 4.11 -10.10 2.33
N PHE A 57 4.99 -9.23 2.82
CA PHE A 57 5.04 -8.82 4.22
C PHE A 57 4.50 -7.40 4.34
N LEU A 58 3.43 -7.24 5.10
CA LEU A 58 2.79 -5.96 5.37
C LEU A 58 2.99 -5.61 6.84
N ASP A 59 4.00 -4.78 7.10
CA ASP A 59 4.32 -4.34 8.46
C ASP A 59 3.60 -3.03 8.77
N GLU A 60 2.51 -3.09 9.55
CA GLU A 60 1.72 -1.94 9.97
C GLU A 60 1.33 -0.99 8.80
N ALA A 61 0.92 -1.57 7.68
CA ALA A 61 0.79 -0.87 6.39
C ALA A 61 -0.25 0.28 6.37
N THR A 62 -1.06 0.42 7.41
CA THR A 62 -2.10 1.46 7.60
C THR A 62 -1.81 2.40 8.77
N ASN A 63 -0.69 2.23 9.49
CA ASN A 63 -0.39 3.04 10.67
C ASN A 63 -0.17 4.53 10.31
N ALA A 64 -0.56 5.41 11.24
CA ALA A 64 -0.48 6.88 11.15
C ALA A 64 -1.32 7.55 10.05
N LEU A 65 -2.42 6.90 9.62
CA LEU A 65 -3.40 7.47 8.69
C LEU A 65 -4.68 7.90 9.42
N ASP A 66 -5.38 8.90 8.88
CA ASP A 66 -6.77 9.15 9.25
C ASP A 66 -7.69 8.06 8.67
N PHE A 67 -8.92 7.95 9.19
CA PHE A 67 -9.85 6.88 8.85
C PHE A 67 -10.20 6.80 7.35
N GLU A 68 -10.33 7.95 6.69
CA GLU A 68 -10.64 8.01 5.25
C GLU A 68 -9.45 7.52 4.41
N LEU A 69 -8.23 7.96 4.74
CA LEU A 69 -7.02 7.51 4.05
C LEU A 69 -6.70 6.05 4.33
N GLU A 70 -6.94 5.57 5.56
CA GLU A 70 -6.81 4.16 5.94
C GLU A 70 -7.64 3.28 5.02
N ARG A 71 -8.91 3.64 4.79
CA ARG A 71 -9.80 2.86 3.90
C ARG A 71 -9.26 2.77 2.47
N VAL A 72 -8.76 3.90 1.93
CA VAL A 72 -8.21 3.95 0.57
C VAL A 72 -6.95 3.08 0.44
N VAL A 73 -6.11 3.04 1.48
CA VAL A 73 -4.92 2.18 1.52
C VAL A 73 -5.32 0.72 1.71
N GLN A 74 -6.32 0.42 2.55
CA GLN A 74 -6.82 -0.92 2.74
C GLN A 74 -7.36 -1.54 1.44
N GLU A 75 -8.17 -0.79 0.68
CA GLU A 75 -8.65 -1.24 -0.64
C GLU A 75 -7.52 -1.56 -1.63
N ALA A 76 -6.38 -0.87 -1.51
CA ALA A 76 -5.20 -1.13 -2.33
C ALA A 76 -4.44 -2.39 -1.85
N LEU A 77 -4.35 -2.61 -0.54
CA LEU A 77 -3.77 -3.80 0.06
C LEU A 77 -4.60 -5.05 -0.30
N ASP A 78 -5.92 -4.98 -0.19
CA ASP A 78 -6.84 -6.06 -0.52
C ASP A 78 -6.65 -6.55 -1.97
N LYS A 79 -6.37 -5.65 -2.91
CA LYS A 79 -6.03 -6.01 -4.30
C LYS A 79 -4.63 -6.61 -4.42
N ALA A 80 -3.68 -6.13 -3.63
CA ALA A 80 -2.29 -6.58 -3.68
C ALA A 80 -2.10 -7.98 -3.10
N VAL A 81 -2.94 -8.43 -2.16
CA VAL A 81 -2.83 -9.76 -1.52
C VAL A 81 -3.40 -10.91 -2.36
N VAL A 82 -4.25 -10.62 -3.36
CA VAL A 82 -4.93 -11.67 -4.16
C VAL A 82 -3.92 -12.59 -4.83
N GLY A 83 -4.03 -13.89 -4.56
CA GLY A 83 -3.17 -14.92 -5.15
C GLY A 83 -1.76 -14.96 -4.57
N ARG A 84 -1.52 -14.38 -3.38
CA ARG A 84 -0.20 -14.31 -2.74
C ARG A 84 -0.26 -14.77 -1.30
N THR A 85 0.81 -15.39 -0.82
CA THR A 85 0.97 -15.63 0.61
C THR A 85 1.29 -14.31 1.28
N THR A 86 0.42 -13.85 2.18
CA THR A 86 0.57 -12.55 2.83
C THR A 86 0.68 -12.72 4.33
N ILE A 87 1.69 -12.10 4.94
CA ILE A 87 1.85 -11.98 6.39
C ILE A 87 1.64 -10.52 6.75
N ILE A 88 0.70 -10.25 7.65
CA ILE A 88 0.29 -8.91 8.04
C ILE A 88 0.51 -8.73 9.54
N THR A 89 1.21 -7.67 9.93
CA THR A 89 1.19 -7.16 11.31
C THR A 89 0.26 -5.95 11.33
N ALA A 90 -0.64 -5.90 12.33
CA ALA A 90 -1.60 -4.81 12.41
C ALA A 90 -1.90 -4.46 13.87
N HIS A 91 -2.10 -3.17 14.11
CA HIS A 91 -2.64 -2.64 15.36
C HIS A 91 -4.15 -2.37 15.29
N CYS A 92 -4.71 -2.32 14.07
CA CYS A 92 -6.13 -2.10 13.84
C CYS A 92 -6.79 -3.38 13.34
N PHE A 93 -7.93 -3.76 13.94
CA PHE A 93 -8.67 -4.96 13.56
C PHE A 93 -9.23 -4.88 12.13
N SER A 94 -9.53 -3.67 11.63
CA SER A 94 -9.97 -3.42 10.25
C SER A 94 -9.05 -4.05 9.20
N THR A 95 -7.73 -3.98 9.44
CA THR A 95 -6.68 -4.44 8.52
C THR A 95 -6.55 -5.97 8.47
N ILE A 96 -6.98 -6.68 9.51
CA ILE A 96 -6.86 -8.15 9.62
C ILE A 96 -8.21 -8.87 9.57
N HIS A 97 -9.32 -8.14 9.41
CA HIS A 97 -10.66 -8.73 9.39
C HIS A 97 -10.81 -9.82 8.32
N ASN A 98 -10.14 -9.68 7.18
CA ASN A 98 -10.20 -10.62 6.05
C ASN A 98 -9.07 -11.66 6.06
N ALA A 99 -8.33 -11.80 7.16
CA ALA A 99 -7.24 -12.76 7.23
C ALA A 99 -7.76 -14.19 7.32
N ASP A 100 -7.13 -15.13 6.60
CA ASP A 100 -7.46 -16.56 6.68
C ASP A 100 -7.17 -17.13 8.07
N ILE A 101 -6.08 -16.65 8.70
CA ILE A 101 -5.64 -17.06 10.04
C ILE A 101 -5.20 -15.81 10.79
N ILE A 102 -5.74 -15.63 12.00
CA ILE A 102 -5.30 -14.60 12.93
C ILE A 102 -4.45 -15.26 14.02
N VAL A 103 -3.21 -14.81 14.16
CA VAL A 103 -2.27 -15.30 15.19
C VAL A 103 -2.06 -14.19 16.22
N VAL A 104 -2.28 -14.52 17.49
CA VAL A 104 -1.98 -13.62 18.62
C VAL A 104 -0.63 -14.02 19.19
N VAL A 105 0.31 -13.08 19.22
CA VAL A 105 1.64 -13.26 19.81
C VAL A 105 1.68 -12.54 21.16
N GLN A 106 2.03 -13.25 22.23
CA GLN A 106 2.15 -12.69 23.57
C GLN A 106 3.41 -13.24 24.24
N ASN A 107 4.26 -12.34 24.77
CA ASN A 107 5.52 -12.66 25.44
C ASN A 107 6.63 -13.28 24.56
N GLY A 108 6.61 -13.00 23.25
CA GLY A 108 7.60 -13.50 22.29
C GLY A 108 7.38 -14.95 21.90
#